data_AF-A0A8H6E314-F1
#
_entry.id   AF-A0A8H6E314-F1
#
_cell.length_a   1.000
_cell.length_b   1.000
_cell.length_c   1.000
_cell.angle_alpha   90.00
_cell.angle_beta   90.00
_cell.angle_gamma   90.00
#
_symmetry.space_group_name_H-M   'P 1'
#
loop_
_entity.id
_entity.type
_entity.pdbx_description
1 polymer ?
#
loop_
_entity_poly.entity_id
_entity_poly.type
_entity_poly.pdbx_seq_one_letter_code
_entity_poly.pdbx_strand_id
1 'polypeptide(L)'
;MPTLAPEILSNDFRYNKGSIDSAAKTKVYTVAPGAEIDFQLAYGATMKHSGPLQIYMSKATGDIKVYDGPGGWFKVYQEGVCSDISGGLKNTDWCTWDRDTASFKFLRKLRQVSTLFALSTSVSTEASAGMQSSTSPALKSRSPPLDRDLLVL
;
A
#
# COMPACT_ATOMS: atom_id res chain seq x y z
N MET A 1 0.15 -24.99 -6.56
CA MET A 1 1.12 -24.00 -7.10
C MET A 1 2.42 -24.15 -6.33
N PRO A 2 3.52 -24.55 -6.98
CA PRO A 2 4.84 -24.59 -6.34
C PRO A 2 5.16 -23.20 -5.77
N THR A 3 5.73 -23.13 -4.58
CA THR A 3 6.28 -21.88 -4.07
C THR A 3 7.50 -21.51 -4.90
N LEU A 4 7.39 -20.43 -5.67
CA LEU A 4 8.49 -19.81 -6.39
C LEU A 4 9.36 -19.03 -5.38
N ALA A 5 10.01 -19.76 -4.48
CA ALA A 5 10.81 -19.19 -3.40
C ALA A 5 11.82 -18.12 -3.89
N PRO A 6 12.50 -18.28 -5.05
CA PRO A 6 13.36 -17.22 -5.57
C PRO A 6 12.62 -15.91 -5.88
N GLU A 7 11.38 -15.99 -6.36
CA GLU A 7 10.58 -14.80 -6.70
C GLU A 7 10.10 -14.07 -5.44
N ILE A 8 9.66 -14.81 -4.42
CA ILE A 8 9.19 -14.23 -3.15
C ILE A 8 10.35 -13.51 -2.40
N LEU A 9 11.58 -13.96 -2.61
CA LEU A 9 12.78 -13.35 -2.01
C LEU A 9 13.36 -12.20 -2.83
N SER A 10 12.84 -11.96 -4.04
CA SER A 10 13.32 -10.91 -4.94
C SER A 10 12.80 -9.52 -4.55
N ASN A 11 13.45 -8.47 -5.10
CA ASN A 11 12.95 -7.09 -4.97
C ASN A 11 11.64 -6.87 -5.74
N ASP A 12 11.38 -7.63 -6.81
CA ASP A 12 10.13 -7.52 -7.59
C ASP A 12 8.91 -7.88 -6.72
N PHE A 13 9.04 -8.80 -5.77
CA PHE A 13 7.96 -9.10 -4.83
C PHE A 13 7.62 -7.94 -3.90
N ARG A 14 8.61 -7.07 -3.59
CA ARG A 14 8.41 -5.95 -2.66
C ARG A 14 7.65 -4.79 -3.30
N TYR A 15 7.97 -4.48 -4.56
CA TYR A 15 7.53 -3.24 -5.20
C TYR A 15 6.78 -3.44 -6.50
N ASN A 16 6.59 -4.69 -6.90
CA ASN A 16 6.22 -5.07 -8.25
C ASN A 16 7.37 -4.96 -9.25
N LYS A 17 7.29 -5.73 -10.33
CA LYS A 17 8.33 -5.87 -11.33
C LYS A 17 8.68 -4.52 -11.97
N GLY A 18 9.96 -4.15 -11.93
CA GLY A 18 10.48 -2.94 -12.58
C GLY A 18 10.13 -1.61 -11.90
N SER A 19 9.49 -1.63 -10.72
CA SER A 19 9.09 -0.41 -10.01
C SER A 19 10.29 0.46 -9.59
N ILE A 20 11.43 -0.16 -9.26
CA ILE A 20 12.63 0.56 -8.82
C ILE A 20 13.20 1.51 -9.88
N ASP A 21 13.03 1.20 -11.17
CA ASP A 21 13.49 2.03 -12.28
C ASP A 21 12.73 3.38 -12.35
N SER A 22 11.57 3.46 -11.69
CA SER A 22 10.73 4.66 -11.62
C SER A 22 10.88 5.41 -10.28
N ALA A 23 11.60 4.87 -9.30
CA ALA A 23 11.69 5.45 -7.95
C ALA A 23 12.21 6.90 -7.96
N ALA A 24 13.25 7.18 -8.75
CA ALA A 24 13.83 8.52 -8.86
C ALA A 24 12.88 9.57 -9.47
N LYS A 25 11.92 9.12 -10.30
CA LYS A 25 10.94 9.97 -11.01
C LYS A 25 9.64 10.15 -10.23
N THR A 26 9.45 9.36 -9.18
CA THR A 26 8.21 9.34 -8.41
C THR A 26 8.17 10.51 -7.43
N LYS A 27 6.97 11.07 -7.25
CA LYS A 27 6.75 12.21 -6.34
C LYS A 27 6.70 11.72 -4.89
N VAL A 28 7.22 12.57 -4.01
CA VAL A 28 7.22 12.37 -2.57
C VAL A 28 6.17 13.30 -1.97
N TYR A 29 5.29 12.76 -1.13
CA TYR A 29 4.19 13.47 -0.49
C TYR A 29 4.42 13.63 1.01
N THR A 30 4.17 14.82 1.54
CA THR A 30 4.20 15.02 2.99
C THR A 30 2.87 14.67 3.61
N VAL A 31 2.85 13.71 4.56
CA VAL A 31 1.63 13.26 5.22
C VAL A 31 1.64 13.54 6.72
N ALA A 32 0.55 14.11 7.22
CA ALA A 32 0.37 14.39 8.63
C ALA A 32 0.07 13.10 9.44
N PRO A 33 0.56 12.99 10.69
CA PRO A 33 0.19 11.89 11.57
C PRO A 33 -1.32 11.81 11.77
N GLY A 34 -1.90 10.62 11.61
CA GLY A 34 -3.34 10.42 11.72
C GLY A 34 -4.13 10.73 10.45
N ALA A 35 -3.48 11.22 9.38
CA ALA A 35 -4.13 11.40 8.10
C ALA A 35 -4.57 10.06 7.50
N GLU A 36 -5.62 10.10 6.69
CA GLU A 36 -6.07 8.98 5.89
C GLU A 36 -5.43 9.06 4.50
N ILE A 37 -4.89 7.94 4.06
CA ILE A 37 -4.28 7.78 2.74
C ILE A 37 -5.11 6.76 1.99
N ASP A 38 -5.48 7.12 0.77
CA ASP A 38 -6.27 6.29 -0.12
C ASP A 38 -5.47 5.96 -1.38
N PHE A 39 -5.53 4.70 -1.78
CA PHE A 39 -5.04 4.20 -3.06
C PHE A 39 -6.26 3.87 -3.92
N GLN A 40 -6.36 4.48 -5.10
CA GLN A 40 -7.48 4.25 -6.02
C GLN A 40 -7.01 3.53 -7.28
N LEU A 41 -7.77 2.52 -7.73
CA LEU A 41 -7.53 1.84 -9.00
C LEU A 41 -7.66 2.82 -10.17
N ALA A 42 -6.72 2.76 -11.12
CA ALA A 42 -6.77 3.58 -12.32
C ALA A 42 -7.98 3.22 -13.22
N TYR A 43 -8.30 4.16 -14.12
CA TYR A 43 -9.31 3.99 -15.18
C TYR A 43 -10.73 3.69 -14.68
N GLY A 44 -11.07 4.06 -13.44
CA GLY A 44 -12.37 3.78 -12.85
C GLY A 44 -12.65 2.29 -12.65
N ALA A 45 -11.59 1.48 -12.57
CA ALA A 45 -11.72 0.04 -12.34
C ALA A 45 -12.09 -0.28 -10.89
N THR A 46 -12.67 -1.46 -10.70
CA THR A 46 -12.98 -2.04 -9.39
C THR A 46 -12.26 -3.38 -9.23
N MET A 47 -11.92 -3.75 -8.00
CA MET A 47 -11.32 -5.02 -7.64
C MET A 47 -12.32 -6.17 -7.88
N LYS A 48 -12.16 -6.89 -9.00
CA LYS A 48 -12.94 -8.11 -9.35
C LYS A 48 -12.20 -9.41 -9.04
N HIS A 49 -11.12 -9.28 -8.29
CA HIS A 49 -10.16 -10.32 -8.00
C HIS A 49 -10.15 -10.57 -6.49
N SER A 50 -10.87 -11.61 -6.10
CA SER A 50 -11.09 -12.00 -4.71
C SER A 50 -9.78 -12.28 -3.97
N GLY A 51 -9.60 -11.65 -2.82
CA GLY A 51 -8.42 -11.86 -2.00
C GLY A 51 -8.28 -10.83 -0.87
N PRO A 52 -7.40 -11.11 0.09
CA PRO A 52 -7.10 -10.17 1.15
C PRO A 52 -6.31 -8.99 0.59
N LEU A 53 -6.48 -7.84 1.23
CA LEU A 53 -5.70 -6.63 0.97
C LEU A 53 -4.85 -6.35 2.20
N GLN A 54 -3.57 -6.09 1.98
CA GLN A 54 -2.60 -5.80 3.04
C GLN A 54 -1.75 -4.61 2.61
N ILE A 55 -1.59 -3.64 3.52
CA ILE A 55 -0.70 -2.50 3.30
C ILE A 55 0.48 -2.65 4.26
N TYR A 56 1.68 -2.55 3.70
CA TYR A 56 2.93 -2.60 4.42
C TYR A 56 3.70 -1.30 4.26
N MET A 57 4.53 -1.03 5.26
CA MET A 57 5.38 0.13 5.37
C MET A 57 6.79 -0.31 5.73
N SER A 58 7.79 0.35 5.14
CA SER A 58 9.19 0.15 5.48
C SER A 58 9.89 1.45 5.79
N LYS A 59 10.75 1.44 6.82
CA LYS A 59 11.48 2.63 7.26
C LYS A 59 12.70 2.89 6.39
N ALA A 60 12.69 3.96 5.62
CA ALA A 60 13.89 4.39 4.90
C ALA A 60 14.92 5.02 5.85
N THR A 61 16.18 4.62 5.69
CA THR A 61 17.34 5.25 6.29
C THR A 61 18.08 6.03 5.21
N GLY A 62 17.61 7.23 4.88
CA GLY A 62 18.19 8.08 3.83
C GLY A 62 17.16 8.58 2.82
N ASP A 63 17.63 8.91 1.61
CA ASP A 63 16.77 9.39 0.52
C ASP A 63 15.86 8.25 0.02
N ILE A 64 14.56 8.51 0.05
CA ILE A 64 13.52 7.56 -0.35
C ILE A 64 13.58 7.23 -1.84
N LYS A 65 14.13 8.13 -2.67
CA LYS A 65 14.24 7.93 -4.14
C LYS A 65 15.26 6.88 -4.56
N VAL A 66 16.13 6.47 -3.63
CA VAL A 66 17.14 5.43 -3.83
C VAL A 66 16.99 4.29 -2.82
N TYR A 67 15.90 4.29 -2.03
CA TYR A 67 15.66 3.30 -0.99
C TYR A 67 15.03 2.02 -1.57
N ASP A 68 15.69 0.88 -1.34
CA ASP A 68 15.30 -0.44 -1.87
C ASP A 68 14.76 -1.42 -0.79
N GLY A 69 14.46 -0.94 0.42
CA GLY A 69 13.74 -1.70 1.45
C GLY A 69 14.51 -2.43 2.56
N PRO A 70 15.76 -2.09 2.93
CA PRO A 70 16.48 -2.82 3.99
C PRO A 70 15.95 -2.58 5.41
N GLY A 71 15.17 -1.52 5.65
CA GLY A 71 14.73 -1.07 6.98
C GLY A 71 13.64 -1.90 7.66
N GLY A 72 13.39 -3.12 7.17
CA GLY A 72 12.34 -4.00 7.66
C GLY A 72 10.94 -3.56 7.23
N TRP A 73 10.02 -4.50 7.19
CA TRP A 73 8.64 -4.27 6.75
C TRP A 73 7.67 -4.55 7.90
N PHE A 74 6.70 -3.67 8.08
CA PHE A 74 5.64 -3.85 9.06
C PHE A 74 4.28 -3.59 8.41
N LYS A 75 3.30 -4.40 8.79
CA LYS A 75 1.92 -4.29 8.32
C LYS A 75 1.24 -3.13 9.03
N VAL A 76 0.53 -2.28 8.29
CA VAL A 76 -0.27 -1.16 8.84
C VAL A 76 -1.75 -1.29 8.58
N TYR A 77 -2.15 -2.14 7.64
CA TYR A 77 -3.54 -2.44 7.36
C TYR A 77 -3.68 -3.87 6.84
N GLN A 78 -4.82 -4.49 7.15
CA GLN A 78 -5.27 -5.70 6.49
C GLN A 78 -6.80 -5.77 6.47
N GLU A 79 -7.34 -6.34 5.41
CA GLU A 79 -8.71 -6.80 5.33
C GLU A 79 -8.76 -8.16 4.61
N GLY A 80 -9.79 -8.94 4.94
CA GLY A 80 -9.99 -10.28 4.41
C GLY A 80 -11.45 -10.50 4.03
N VAL A 81 -12.02 -11.61 4.49
CA VAL A 81 -13.44 -11.91 4.35
C VAL A 81 -14.25 -11.10 5.37
N CYS A 82 -15.38 -10.51 4.96
CA CYS A 82 -16.32 -9.82 5.87
C CYS A 82 -17.79 -10.25 5.75
N SER A 83 -18.08 -11.24 4.88
CA SER A 83 -19.41 -11.86 4.81
C SER A 83 -19.44 -13.18 5.57
N ASP A 84 -20.64 -13.67 5.88
CA ASP A 84 -20.83 -15.04 6.36
C ASP A 84 -20.50 -16.05 5.25
N ILE A 85 -19.58 -16.96 5.54
CA ILE A 85 -19.10 -18.00 4.63
C ILE A 85 -19.64 -19.40 4.99
N SER A 86 -20.65 -19.48 5.85
CA SER A 86 -21.27 -20.75 6.25
C SER A 86 -21.79 -21.57 5.05
N GLY A 87 -22.17 -20.91 3.97
CA GLY A 87 -22.57 -21.51 2.68
C GLY A 87 -21.43 -21.75 1.68
N GLY A 88 -20.17 -21.60 2.10
CA GLY A 88 -18.98 -21.67 1.24
C GLY A 88 -18.49 -20.29 0.79
N LEU A 89 -17.17 -20.18 0.61
CA LEU A 89 -16.52 -18.93 0.21
C LEU A 89 -16.84 -18.57 -1.25
N LYS A 90 -17.37 -17.37 -1.45
CA LYS A 90 -17.67 -16.75 -2.73
C LYS A 90 -16.77 -15.53 -2.93
N ASN A 91 -16.70 -15.09 -4.19
CA ASN A 91 -15.95 -13.91 -4.56
C ASN A 91 -16.41 -12.64 -3.83
N THR A 92 -17.72 -12.50 -3.66
CA THR A 92 -18.39 -11.36 -3.01
C THR A 92 -18.18 -11.32 -1.49
N ASP A 93 -17.55 -12.33 -0.90
CA ASP A 93 -17.38 -12.40 0.55
C ASP A 93 -16.13 -11.64 1.03
N TRP A 94 -15.25 -11.29 0.09
CA TRP A 94 -14.05 -10.51 0.35
C TRP A 94 -14.38 -9.03 0.46
N CYS A 95 -13.82 -8.36 1.47
CA CYS A 95 -14.03 -6.92 1.68
C CYS A 95 -13.50 -6.04 0.57
N THR A 96 -12.62 -6.59 -0.27
CA THR A 96 -12.06 -5.92 -1.45
C THR A 96 -13.00 -5.97 -2.64
N TRP A 97 -13.97 -6.89 -2.67
CA TRP A 97 -14.80 -7.13 -3.84
C TRP A 97 -15.58 -5.89 -4.25
N ASP A 98 -15.48 -5.53 -5.54
CA ASP A 98 -16.16 -4.40 -6.16
C ASP A 98 -15.85 -3.03 -5.55
N ARG A 99 -14.76 -2.93 -4.77
CA ARG A 99 -14.24 -1.64 -4.32
C ARG A 99 -13.21 -1.12 -5.33
N ASP A 100 -13.07 0.18 -5.39
CA ASP A 100 -12.08 0.88 -6.22
C ASP A 100 -10.92 1.46 -5.38
N THR A 101 -11.03 1.37 -4.06
CA THR A 101 -10.18 2.10 -3.11
C THR A 101 -9.72 1.21 -1.96
N ALA A 102 -8.47 1.42 -1.56
CA ALA A 102 -7.85 0.89 -0.34
C ALA A 102 -7.41 2.05 0.54
N SER A 103 -7.91 2.10 1.77
CA SER A 103 -7.73 3.22 2.68
C SER A 103 -7.11 2.78 4.00
N PHE A 104 -6.22 3.58 4.56
CA PHE A 104 -5.74 3.36 5.92
C PHE A 104 -5.38 4.67 6.62
N LYS A 105 -5.45 4.66 7.95
CA LYS A 105 -5.04 5.79 8.79
C LYS A 105 -3.56 5.69 9.14
N PHE A 106 -2.80 6.70 8.75
CA PHE A 106 -1.40 6.82 9.08
C PHE A 106 -1.21 6.90 10.60
N LEU A 107 -0.42 5.99 11.17
CA LEU A 107 -0.34 5.82 12.61
C LEU A 107 0.32 7.04 13.28
N ARG A 108 -0.36 7.63 14.27
CA ARG A 108 0.14 8.81 15.02
C ARG A 108 1.46 8.56 15.77
N LYS A 109 1.76 7.30 16.09
CA LYS A 109 2.95 6.89 16.85
C LYS A 109 4.16 6.60 15.97
N LEU A 110 4.02 6.51 14.65
CA LEU A 110 5.16 6.40 13.74
C LEU A 110 5.86 7.77 13.70
N ARG A 111 6.76 8.00 14.66
CA ARG A 111 7.63 9.17 14.66
C ARG A 111 8.74 8.91 13.64
N GLN A 112 8.85 9.84 12.69
CA GLN A 112 10.07 10.05 11.88
C GLN A 112 10.39 8.90 10.92
N VAL A 113 9.67 8.83 9.79
CA VAL A 113 9.99 7.83 8.77
C VAL A 113 9.61 8.32 7.38
N SER A 114 10.61 8.56 6.52
CA SER A 114 10.40 8.46 5.09
C SER A 114 9.99 7.02 4.80
N THR A 115 8.72 6.81 4.48
CA THR A 115 8.16 5.46 4.42
C THR A 115 7.91 5.07 2.97
N LEU A 116 8.33 3.86 2.63
CA LEU A 116 7.97 3.23 1.37
C LEU A 116 6.75 2.35 1.57
N PHE A 117 5.77 2.46 0.67
CA PHE A 117 4.54 1.70 0.68
C PHE A 117 4.59 0.53 -0.30
N ALA A 118 4.15 -0.63 0.16
CA ALA A 118 3.80 -1.74 -0.71
C ALA A 118 2.36 -2.16 -0.41
N LEU A 119 1.53 -2.14 -1.45
CA LEU A 119 0.20 -2.71 -1.38
C LEU A 119 0.23 -4.11 -1.98
N SER A 120 -0.20 -5.10 -1.19
CA SER A 120 -0.37 -6.47 -1.65
C SER A 120 -1.85 -6.83 -1.57
N THR A 121 -2.50 -6.91 -2.72
CA THR A 121 -3.71 -7.72 -2.88
C THR A 121 -3.27 -9.14 -3.21
N SER A 122 -3.51 -10.11 -2.33
CA SER A 122 -3.24 -11.52 -2.65
C SER A 122 -4.36 -12.03 -3.56
N VAL A 123 -4.32 -11.64 -4.83
CA VAL A 123 -5.21 -12.20 -5.83
C VAL A 123 -4.73 -13.62 -6.13
N SER A 124 -5.64 -14.57 -6.30
CA SER A 124 -5.33 -15.91 -6.83
C SER A 124 -4.78 -15.90 -8.27
N THR A 125 -4.42 -14.74 -8.81
CA THR A 125 -3.73 -14.45 -10.08
C THR A 125 -3.52 -12.93 -10.18
N GLU A 126 -2.31 -12.46 -9.88
CA GLU A 126 -1.70 -11.19 -10.30
C GLU A 126 -2.64 -9.98 -10.53
N ALA A 127 -2.78 -9.10 -9.54
CA ALA A 127 -3.24 -7.73 -9.79
C ALA A 127 -2.11 -6.73 -9.48
N SER A 128 -1.23 -6.57 -10.46
CA SER A 128 -0.47 -5.34 -10.65
C SER A 128 -1.39 -4.31 -11.30
N ALA A 129 -2.31 -3.72 -10.53
CA ALA A 129 -3.16 -2.65 -11.04
C ALA A 129 -2.60 -1.32 -10.55
N GLY A 130 -2.17 -0.47 -11.49
CA GLY A 130 -1.64 0.87 -11.20
C GLY A 130 -2.61 1.66 -10.33
N MET A 131 -2.26 1.80 -9.06
CA MET A 131 -3.05 2.50 -8.06
C MET A 131 -2.46 3.88 -7.86
N GLN A 132 -3.29 4.91 -7.96
CA GLN A 132 -2.87 6.28 -7.71
C GLN A 132 -3.20 6.64 -6.26
N SER A 133 -2.23 7.17 -5.52
CA SER A 133 -2.48 7.66 -4.17
C SER A 133 -3.02 9.09 -4.18
N SER A 134 -3.96 9.36 -3.29
CA SER A 134 -4.43 10.71 -2.99
C SER A 134 -4.52 10.92 -1.48
N THR A 135 -4.44 12.17 -1.04
CA THR A 135 -4.61 12.54 0.37
C THR A 135 -5.85 13.41 0.51
N SER A 136 -6.78 13.03 1.40
CA SER A 136 -7.92 13.87 1.74
C SER A 136 -7.48 15.01 2.68
N PRO A 137 -7.95 16.26 2.49
CA PRO A 137 -7.53 17.38 3.31
C PRO A 137 -8.15 17.28 4.72
N ALA A 138 -7.39 16.77 5.68
CA ALA A 138 -7.74 16.86 7.09
C ALA A 138 -7.57 18.31 7.60
N LEU A 139 -8.53 18.77 8.41
CA LEU A 139 -8.66 20.13 8.94
C LEU A 139 -7.33 20.77 9.36
N LYS A 140 -7.17 22.03 8.96
CA LYS A 140 -6.07 22.96 9.22
C LYS A 140 -5.78 23.09 10.73
N SER A 141 -4.94 22.21 11.29
CA SER A 141 -4.42 22.37 12.65
C SER A 141 -3.12 23.19 12.63
N ARG A 142 -3.10 24.28 13.41
CA ARG A 142 -1.95 25.18 13.59
C ARG A 142 -0.85 24.44 14.36
N SER A 143 0.19 23.99 13.67
CA SER A 143 1.46 23.57 14.25
C SER A 143 2.56 23.76 13.20
N PRO A 144 3.80 24.12 13.59
CA PRO A 144 4.87 24.44 12.63
C PRO A 144 5.18 23.22 11.74
N PRO A 145 5.65 23.42 10.49
CA PRO A 145 5.85 22.34 9.54
C PRO A 145 6.98 21.45 10.06
N LEU A 146 6.65 20.19 10.34
CA LEU A 146 7.64 19.14 10.46
C LEU A 146 7.77 18.56 9.06
N ASP A 147 8.87 18.88 8.38
CA ASP A 147 9.26 18.31 7.08
C ASP A 147 9.23 16.78 7.18
N ARG A 148 8.38 16.15 6.37
CA ARG A 148 8.07 14.71 6.43
C ARG A 148 7.74 14.26 5.03
N ASP A 149 8.37 13.21 4.53
CA ASP A 149 8.34 12.87 3.11
C ASP A 149 7.92 11.40 2.91
N LEU A 150 6.96 11.14 2.02
CA LEU A 150 6.43 9.80 1.73
C LEU A 150 6.51 9.48 0.25
N LEU A 151 7.17 8.39 -0.13
CA LEU A 151 7.15 7.93 -1.52
C LEU A 151 6.08 6.85 -1.67
N VAL A 152 5.18 7.09 -2.61
CA VAL A 152 4.22 6.08 -3.07
C VAL A 152 4.63 5.67 -4.47
N LEU A 153 5.14 4.45 -4.61
CA LEU A 153 5.46 3.81 -5.89
C LEU A 153 4.21 3.18 -6.50
#